data_AF-A0A0H4X215-F1
#
_entry.id   AF-A0A0H4X215-F1
#
_cell.length_a   1.000
_cell.length_b   1.000
_cell.length_c   1.000
_cell.angle_alpha   90.00
_cell.angle_beta   90.00
_cell.angle_gamma   90.00
#
_symmetry.space_group_name_H-M   'P 1'
#
loop_
_entity.id
_entity.type
_entity.pdbx_description
1 polymer ?
#
loop_
_entity_poly.entity_id
_entity_poly.type
_entity_poly.pdbx_seq_one_letter_code
_entity_poly.pdbx_strand_id
1 'polypeptide(L)'
;MEGTTMKKLLLGLFLTTMPLVGCGTDEGSTLPDASEFVVTADQQEMSIEQRDAAPGEQAPEVGAANISVSENELACWVVLEYCRHPNTGIPHCTATGCTRAEAIRNCEALIRRTCG
;
A
#
# COMPACT_ATOMS: atom_id res chain seq x y z
N MET A 1 18.72 52.23 -48.03
CA MET A 1 18.25 50.84 -47.92
C MET A 1 18.08 50.55 -46.44
N GLU A 2 16.84 50.66 -45.99
CA GLU A 2 16.38 50.28 -44.66
C GLU A 2 16.66 48.79 -44.42
N GLY A 3 17.37 48.51 -43.33
CA GLY A 3 17.62 47.16 -42.82
C GLY A 3 16.96 47.00 -41.46
N THR A 4 15.70 46.57 -41.48
CA THR A 4 14.96 45.98 -40.36
C THR A 4 15.69 44.72 -39.84
N THR A 5 15.38 44.28 -38.59
CA THR A 5 15.54 42.90 -38.01
C THR A 5 16.60 42.84 -36.89
N MET A 6 16.35 42.43 -35.63
CA MET A 6 15.19 41.91 -34.89
C MET A 6 15.47 42.11 -33.37
N LYS A 7 14.43 42.44 -32.61
CA LYS A 7 14.42 42.39 -31.13
C LYS A 7 14.62 40.93 -30.68
N LYS A 8 15.73 40.64 -30.01
CA LYS A 8 15.97 39.34 -29.35
C LYS A 8 15.00 39.22 -28.17
N LEU A 9 13.88 38.55 -28.40
CA LEU A 9 12.98 38.08 -27.36
C LEU A 9 13.67 36.92 -26.64
N LEU A 10 14.13 37.18 -25.43
CA LEU A 10 14.65 36.17 -24.52
C LEU A 10 13.52 35.18 -24.20
N LEU A 11 13.63 33.99 -24.78
CA LEU A 11 12.96 32.78 -24.33
C LEU A 11 13.36 32.50 -22.88
N GLY A 12 12.46 32.80 -21.95
CA GLY A 12 12.54 32.42 -20.55
C GLY A 12 11.37 31.51 -20.19
N LEU A 13 11.32 30.33 -20.80
CA LEU A 13 10.36 29.28 -20.47
C LEU A 13 10.80 28.64 -19.14
N PHE A 14 10.34 29.17 -18.01
CA PHE A 14 10.47 28.50 -16.73
C PHE A 14 9.53 27.29 -16.70
N LEU A 15 9.99 26.16 -17.24
CA LEU A 15 9.45 24.85 -16.90
C LEU A 15 9.91 24.53 -15.48
N THR A 16 9.13 24.99 -14.49
CA THR A 16 9.17 24.41 -13.16
C THR A 16 8.69 22.97 -13.28
N THR A 17 9.63 22.05 -13.50
CA THR A 17 9.45 20.64 -13.22
C THR A 17 9.26 20.54 -11.71
N MET A 18 8.00 20.60 -11.28
CA MET A 18 7.63 20.11 -9.95
C MET A 18 8.21 18.71 -9.84
N PRO A 19 8.99 18.38 -8.80
CA PRO A 19 9.34 17.00 -8.54
C PRO A 19 8.00 16.28 -8.39
N LEU A 20 7.75 15.35 -9.31
CA LEU A 20 6.68 14.39 -9.14
C LEU A 20 6.85 13.84 -7.72
N VAL A 21 5.90 14.12 -6.85
CA VAL A 21 5.58 13.21 -5.76
C VAL A 21 5.37 11.87 -6.45
N GLY A 22 6.37 11.00 -6.32
CA GLY A 22 6.36 9.66 -6.87
C GLY A 22 5.25 8.88 -6.19
N CYS A 23 4.05 8.95 -6.74
CA CYS A 23 3.14 7.81 -6.71
C CYS A 23 3.75 6.80 -7.69
N GLY A 24 4.13 5.64 -7.16
CA GLY A 24 5.06 4.69 -7.77
C GLY A 24 4.79 4.40 -9.24
N THR A 25 5.87 4.28 -9.99
CA THR A 25 5.93 3.57 -11.27
C THR A 25 5.38 2.16 -11.06
N ASP A 26 4.14 1.97 -11.51
CA ASP A 26 3.47 0.69 -11.62
C ASP A 26 3.99 -0.03 -12.88
N GLU A 27 5.11 -0.74 -12.73
CA GLU A 27 5.50 -1.77 -13.69
C GLU A 27 6.15 -2.94 -12.92
N GLY A 28 5.37 -4.01 -12.76
CA GLY A 28 5.92 -5.36 -12.59
C GLY A 28 5.88 -5.93 -11.18
N SER A 29 4.70 -6.03 -10.57
CA SER A 29 4.46 -6.82 -9.35
C SER A 29 2.97 -6.93 -9.09
N THR A 30 2.25 -7.75 -9.87
CA THR A 30 0.79 -7.82 -9.81
C THR A 30 0.35 -8.49 -8.50
N LEU A 31 0.07 -7.64 -7.51
CA LEU A 31 -0.86 -7.93 -6.44
C LEU A 31 -2.30 -7.84 -6.97
N PRO A 32 -3.31 -8.35 -6.26
CA PRO A 32 -4.69 -8.04 -6.56
C PRO A 32 -4.89 -6.53 -6.72
N ASP A 33 -5.73 -6.09 -7.68
CA ASP A 33 -5.97 -4.66 -7.98
C ASP A 33 -6.43 -3.84 -6.75
N ALA A 34 -6.95 -4.49 -5.71
CA ALA A 34 -7.37 -3.90 -4.45
C ALA A 34 -6.28 -3.86 -3.36
N SER A 35 -5.06 -4.31 -3.65
CA SER A 35 -3.96 -4.34 -2.69
C SER A 35 -3.24 -3.00 -2.62
N GLU A 36 -3.00 -2.55 -1.39
CA GLU A 36 -2.18 -1.39 -1.10
C GLU A 36 -0.75 -1.80 -0.72
N PHE A 37 0.24 -1.20 -1.36
CA PHE A 37 1.64 -1.30 -0.93
C PHE A 37 1.92 -0.33 0.21
N VAL A 38 2.51 -0.83 1.30
CA VAL A 38 2.82 -0.07 2.50
C VAL A 38 4.30 -0.23 2.83
N VAL A 39 4.98 0.90 2.98
CA VAL A 39 6.32 0.97 3.59
C VAL A 39 6.14 1.47 5.01
N THR A 40 6.50 0.64 5.99
CA THR A 40 6.43 1.00 7.42
C THR A 40 7.56 1.96 7.82
N ALA A 41 7.48 2.52 9.02
CA ALA A 41 8.54 3.38 9.56
C ALA A 41 9.90 2.67 9.67
N ASP A 42 9.89 1.35 9.85
CA ASP A 42 11.09 0.51 9.92
C ASP A 42 11.64 0.13 8.52
N GLN A 43 11.17 0.78 7.45
CA GLN A 43 11.48 0.47 6.05
C GLN A 43 11.10 -0.95 5.61
N GLN A 44 10.23 -1.63 6.36
CA GLN A 44 9.67 -2.90 5.92
C GLN A 44 8.55 -2.65 4.91
N GLU A 45 8.69 -3.23 3.72
CA GLU A 45 7.68 -3.24 2.67
C GLU A 45 6.71 -4.40 2.90
N MET A 46 5.41 -4.14 2.73
CA MET A 46 4.37 -5.15 2.77
C MET A 46 3.19 -4.73 1.89
N SER A 47 2.30 -5.67 1.63
CA SER A 47 1.05 -5.42 0.93
C SER A 47 -0.15 -5.84 1.74
N ILE A 48 -1.21 -5.04 1.65
CA ILE A 48 -2.45 -5.26 2.39
C ILE A 48 -3.62 -5.15 1.42
N GLU A 49 -4.43 -6.19 1.35
CA GLU A 49 -5.72 -6.17 0.66
C GLU A 49 -6.84 -5.98 1.68
N GLN A 50 -7.63 -4.92 1.51
CA GLN A 50 -8.85 -4.73 2.29
C GLN A 50 -9.99 -5.48 1.61
N ARG A 51 -10.68 -6.34 2.36
CA ARG A 51 -11.83 -7.09 1.86
C ARG A 51 -12.97 -7.13 2.87
N ASP A 52 -14.18 -7.25 2.33
CA ASP A 52 -15.35 -7.54 3.15
C ASP A 52 -15.38 -9.01 3.57
N ALA A 53 -16.02 -9.29 4.71
CA ALA A 53 -16.28 -10.66 5.14
C ALA A 53 -17.35 -11.28 4.24
N ALA A 54 -17.15 -12.53 3.80
CA ALA A 54 -18.21 -13.27 3.13
C ALA A 54 -19.36 -13.56 4.12
N PRO A 55 -20.61 -13.73 3.63
CA PRO A 55 -21.74 -14.05 4.50
C PRO A 55 -21.49 -15.32 5.33
N GLY A 56 -21.49 -15.18 6.67
CA GLY A 56 -21.23 -16.29 7.60
C GLY A 56 -19.75 -16.60 7.83
N GLU A 57 -18.83 -15.85 7.23
CA GLU A 57 -17.40 -15.90 7.54
C GLU A 57 -17.16 -15.36 8.95
N GLN A 58 -16.33 -16.08 9.71
CA GLN A 58 -15.94 -15.72 11.07
C GLN A 58 -14.44 -15.45 11.10
N ALA A 59 -14.01 -14.63 12.07
CA ALA A 59 -12.61 -14.39 12.30
C ALA A 59 -11.87 -15.75 12.49
N PRO A 60 -10.69 -15.94 11.86
CA PRO A 60 -9.91 -17.15 12.02
C PRO A 60 -9.49 -17.35 13.49
N GLU A 61 -9.09 -18.57 13.86
CA GLU A 61 -8.55 -18.80 15.19
C GLU A 61 -7.29 -17.93 15.44
N VAL A 62 -7.12 -17.44 16.67
CA VAL A 62 -6.10 -16.48 17.14
C VAL A 62 -4.64 -16.83 16.82
N GLY A 63 -4.37 -18.06 16.36
CA GLY A 63 -3.06 -18.50 15.91
C GLY A 63 -2.73 -18.15 14.46
N ALA A 64 -3.74 -18.08 13.58
CA ALA A 64 -3.57 -17.81 12.15
C ALA A 64 -3.86 -16.35 11.77
N ALA A 65 -4.51 -15.60 12.65
CA ALA A 65 -4.89 -14.21 12.43
C ALA A 65 -4.52 -13.33 13.62
N ASN A 66 -4.26 -12.05 13.35
CA ASN A 66 -4.15 -11.03 14.39
C ASN A 66 -5.48 -10.27 14.47
N ILE A 67 -6.21 -10.48 15.57
CA ILE A 67 -7.59 -10.04 15.75
C ILE A 67 -7.62 -8.90 16.76
N SER A 68 -8.17 -7.76 16.36
CA SER A 68 -8.53 -6.66 17.25
C SER A 68 -10.04 -6.44 17.18
N VAL A 69 -10.75 -6.66 18.28
CA VAL A 69 -12.19 -6.38 18.36
C VAL A 69 -12.37 -4.89 18.61
N SER A 70 -12.91 -4.15 17.62
CA SER A 70 -13.28 -2.75 17.77
C SER A 70 -14.71 -2.64 18.32
N GLU A 71 -15.06 -1.54 18.98
CA GLU A 71 -16.32 -1.34 19.71
C GLU A 71 -17.59 -1.38 18.82
N ASN A 72 -17.43 -1.45 17.50
CA ASN A 72 -18.50 -1.42 16.49
C ASN A 72 -18.96 -2.82 15.97
N GLU A 73 -18.83 -3.87 16.79
CA GLU A 73 -19.35 -5.24 16.54
C GLU A 73 -18.78 -6.00 15.31
N LEU A 74 -18.08 -5.33 14.38
CA LEU A 74 -17.22 -5.98 13.39
C LEU A 74 -15.84 -6.19 14.01
N ALA A 75 -15.48 -7.43 14.31
CA ALA A 75 -14.11 -7.76 14.66
C ALA A 75 -13.20 -7.34 13.50
N CYS A 76 -12.13 -6.60 13.77
CA CYS A 76 -11.06 -6.40 12.78
C CYS A 76 -10.12 -7.60 12.88
N TRP A 77 -9.86 -8.28 11.77
CA TRP A 77 -8.85 -9.32 11.71
C TRP A 77 -8.02 -9.21 10.44
N VAL A 78 -6.77 -9.65 10.54
CA VAL A 78 -5.88 -9.80 9.39
C VAL A 78 -5.39 -11.23 9.28
N VAL A 79 -5.26 -11.70 8.05
CA VAL A 79 -4.69 -13.01 7.71
C VAL A 79 -3.43 -12.78 6.91
N LEU A 80 -2.36 -13.46 7.31
CA LEU A 80 -1.12 -13.46 6.55
C LEU A 80 -1.20 -14.55 5.49
N GLU A 81 -1.32 -14.15 4.22
CA GLU A 81 -1.39 -15.06 3.09
C GLU A 81 0.01 -15.51 2.66
N TYR A 82 0.97 -14.57 2.67
CA TYR A 82 2.34 -14.84 2.26
C TYR A 82 3.34 -14.08 3.11
N CYS A 83 4.36 -14.77 3.63
CA CYS A 83 5.58 -14.12 4.10
C CYS A 83 6.41 -13.55 2.93
N ARG A 84 6.30 -14.18 1.77
CA ARG A 84 6.96 -13.76 0.54
C ARG A 84 6.03 -14.07 -0.64
N HIS A 85 5.28 -13.08 -1.08
CA HIS A 85 4.35 -13.23 -2.19
C HIS A 85 5.11 -13.57 -3.48
N PRO A 86 4.67 -14.58 -4.27
CA PRO A 86 5.47 -15.13 -5.37
C PRO A 86 5.76 -14.12 -6.48
N ASN A 87 4.90 -13.13 -6.69
CA ASN A 87 5.06 -12.14 -7.75
C ASN A 87 5.87 -10.91 -7.33
N THR A 88 5.82 -10.55 -6.06
CA THR A 88 6.32 -9.24 -5.56
C THR A 88 7.48 -9.39 -4.59
N GLY A 89 7.67 -10.59 -4.01
CA GLY A 89 8.73 -10.87 -3.05
C GLY A 89 8.54 -10.23 -1.67
N ILE A 90 7.46 -9.50 -1.43
CA ILE A 90 7.13 -8.86 -0.15
C ILE A 90 6.03 -9.65 0.59
N PRO A 91 5.89 -9.48 1.91
CA PRO A 91 4.77 -10.03 2.66
C PRO A 91 3.42 -9.50 2.17
N HIS A 92 2.38 -10.32 2.29
CA HIS A 92 1.01 -9.99 1.89
C HIS A 92 -0.01 -10.45 2.94
N CYS A 93 -0.88 -9.54 3.36
CA CYS A 93 -2.00 -9.82 4.25
C CYS A 93 -3.34 -9.44 3.62
N THR A 94 -4.40 -10.17 3.98
CA THR A 94 -5.78 -9.71 3.81
C THR A 94 -6.31 -9.15 5.13
N ALA A 95 -7.13 -8.11 5.07
CA ALA A 95 -7.67 -7.43 6.24
C ALA A 95 -9.19 -7.24 6.09
N THR A 96 -9.92 -7.49 7.17
CA THR A 96 -11.38 -7.47 7.19
C THR A 96 -11.91 -6.73 8.41
N GLY A 97 -12.87 -5.83 8.21
CA GLY A 97 -13.45 -5.02 9.27
C GLY A 97 -12.48 -4.02 9.91
N CYS A 98 -11.30 -3.82 9.32
CA CYS A 98 -10.23 -2.99 9.85
C CYS A 98 -10.22 -1.60 9.20
N THR A 99 -9.96 -0.56 10.00
CA THR A 99 -9.41 0.69 9.43
C THR A 99 -8.04 0.42 8.82
N ARG A 100 -7.60 1.26 7.88
CA ARG A 100 -6.26 1.17 7.29
C ARG A 100 -5.16 1.11 8.35
N ALA A 101 -5.26 1.92 9.40
CA ALA A 101 -4.26 1.96 10.46
C ALA A 101 -4.23 0.67 11.32
N GLU A 102 -5.40 0.07 11.58
CA GLU A 102 -5.48 -1.23 12.26
C GLU A 102 -4.93 -2.35 11.38
N ALA A 103 -5.30 -2.38 10.10
CA ALA A 103 -4.80 -3.36 9.15
C ALA A 103 -3.26 -3.35 9.06
N ILE A 104 -2.66 -2.16 8.94
CA ILE A 104 -1.20 -1.98 8.91
C ILE A 104 -0.57 -2.53 10.19
N ARG A 105 -1.00 -2.05 11.37
CA ARG A 105 -0.40 -2.47 12.65
C ARG A 105 -0.55 -3.98 12.88
N ASN A 106 -1.73 -4.53 12.60
CA ASN A 106 -2.01 -5.95 12.85
C ASN A 106 -1.24 -6.84 11.87
N CYS A 107 -1.17 -6.47 10.59
CA CYS A 107 -0.42 -7.22 9.58
C CYS A 107 1.08 -7.18 9.87
N GLU A 108 1.64 -6.01 10.18
CA GLU A 108 3.05 -5.87 10.58
C GLU A 108 3.40 -6.73 11.79
N ALA A 109 2.54 -6.72 12.82
CA ALA A 109 2.73 -7.58 13.99
C ALA A 109 2.62 -9.08 13.65
N LEU A 110 1.70 -9.47 12.77
CA LEU A 110 1.54 -10.86 12.33
C LEU A 110 2.73 -11.34 11.50
N ILE A 111 3.24 -10.50 10.60
CA ILE A 111 4.44 -10.77 9.80
C ILE A 111 5.65 -10.94 10.72
N ARG A 112 5.89 -10.02 11.65
CA ARG A 112 7.02 -10.13 12.60
C ARG A 112 6.98 -11.41 13.43
N ARG A 113 5.78 -11.84 13.85
CA ARG A 113 5.61 -13.07 14.63
C ARG A 113 5.83 -14.33 13.79
N THR A 114 5.44 -14.31 12.52
CA THR A 114 5.30 -15.52 11.70
C THR A 114 6.44 -15.72 10.71
N CYS A 115 6.99 -14.63 10.15
CA CYS A 115 7.89 -14.69 9.00
C CYS A 115 9.38 -14.60 9.32
N GLY A 116 9.74 -14.04 10.49
CA GLY A 116 11.11 -14.07 11.04
C GLY A 116 12.19 -13.48 10.14
#